data_AF-A0A4R9LS93-F1
#
_entry.id   AF-A0A4R9LS93-F1
#
_cell.length_a   1.000
_cell.length_b   1.000
_cell.length_c   1.000
_cell.angle_alpha   90.00
_cell.angle_beta   90.00
_cell.angle_gamma   90.00
#
_symmetry.space_group_name_H-M   'P 1'
#
loop_
_entity.id
_entity.type
_entity.pdbx_description
1 polymer ?
#
loop_
_entity_poly.entity_id
_entity_poly.type
_entity_poly.pdbx_seq_one_letter_code
_entity_poly.pdbx_strand_id
1 'polypeptide(L)'
;MKKYRFLLLFVGLFLSSLPLIAINTILLKNGKSIKGIVSSQNLDSVEINRADGKHVIVSKKSVLKIIYKDLAEEEEAKIRKEEQTKRDLEKTRLLEIRNQENLTLQNSETAKKAEERKRVLESANTPLKSDSLRTSFLLHSPNPTHPILLASPGQKCQPYSEYPEYFWMFGAFRFKEPKYTELFPKEDRPIRISQVSTYKDVALTLLGGFLITVTRKTLVVEICEGEGARSYNQTGIPSSADSELKTKQDLQDIEEKLDLELLEKDLEHLEKQKQGQ
;
A
#
# COMPACT_ATOMS: atom_id res chain seq x y z
N MET A 1 -69.06 -59.48 19.40
CA MET A 1 -67.85 -59.26 18.58
C MET A 1 -67.79 -57.94 17.81
N LYS A 2 -68.91 -57.24 17.51
CA LYS A 2 -68.88 -55.95 16.78
C LYS A 2 -68.22 -54.77 17.54
N LYS A 3 -68.28 -54.74 18.88
CA LYS A 3 -67.72 -53.64 19.70
C LYS A 3 -66.17 -53.57 19.65
N TYR A 4 -65.48 -54.72 19.62
CA TYR A 4 -64.01 -54.75 19.55
C TYR A 4 -63.45 -54.46 18.15
N ARG A 5 -64.24 -54.72 17.09
CA ARG A 5 -63.88 -54.32 15.72
C ARG A 5 -63.84 -52.80 15.53
N PHE A 6 -64.74 -52.08 16.19
CA PHE A 6 -64.76 -50.62 16.17
C PHE A 6 -63.61 -50.02 17.00
N LEU A 7 -63.26 -50.66 18.13
CA LEU A 7 -62.10 -50.30 18.95
C LEU A 7 -60.77 -50.48 18.19
N LEU A 8 -60.59 -51.60 17.49
CA LEU A 8 -59.39 -51.87 16.70
C LEU A 8 -59.23 -50.90 15.51
N LEU A 9 -60.34 -50.49 14.89
CA LEU A 9 -60.33 -49.44 13.84
C LEU A 9 -59.96 -48.07 14.41
N PHE A 10 -60.44 -47.72 15.60
CA PHE A 10 -60.08 -46.46 16.26
C PHE A 10 -58.61 -46.43 16.69
N VAL A 11 -58.06 -47.53 17.19
CA VAL A 11 -56.64 -47.64 17.56
C VAL A 11 -55.74 -47.58 16.32
N GLY A 12 -56.13 -48.22 15.22
CA GLY A 12 -55.40 -48.13 13.94
C GLY A 12 -55.37 -46.71 13.36
N LEU A 13 -56.49 -45.98 13.48
CA LEU A 13 -56.57 -44.58 13.05
C LEU A 13 -55.68 -43.66 13.93
N PHE A 14 -55.63 -43.93 15.25
CA PHE A 14 -54.79 -43.17 16.19
C PHE A 14 -53.29 -43.45 16.06
N LEU A 15 -52.89 -44.64 15.62
CA LEU A 15 -51.48 -44.95 15.33
C LEU A 15 -51.00 -44.32 14.02
N SER A 16 -51.91 -44.07 13.06
CA SER A 16 -51.58 -43.42 11.78
C SER A 16 -51.42 -41.90 11.87
N SER A 17 -51.88 -41.28 12.97
CA SER A 17 -51.76 -39.83 13.19
C SER A 17 -50.51 -39.43 14.00
N LEU A 18 -49.61 -40.38 14.30
CA LEU A 18 -48.31 -40.03 14.85
C LEU A 18 -47.53 -39.18 13.82
N PRO A 19 -47.16 -37.93 14.13
CA PRO A 19 -46.41 -37.11 13.21
C PRO A 19 -45.06 -37.78 12.94
N LEU A 20 -44.76 -38.02 11.67
CA LEU A 20 -43.41 -38.39 11.22
C LEU A 20 -42.48 -37.25 11.61
N ILE A 21 -41.69 -37.44 12.68
CA ILE A 21 -40.76 -36.44 13.17
C ILE A 21 -39.64 -36.31 12.13
N ALA A 22 -39.64 -35.23 11.35
CA ALA A 22 -38.59 -34.93 10.39
C ALA A 22 -37.31 -34.51 11.14
N ILE A 23 -36.30 -35.39 11.16
CA ILE A 23 -34.97 -35.08 11.69
C ILE A 23 -34.19 -34.36 10.59
N ASN A 24 -33.68 -33.16 10.89
CA ASN A 24 -32.90 -32.36 9.95
C ASN A 24 -31.41 -32.46 10.31
N THR A 25 -30.56 -32.47 9.28
CA THR A 25 -29.11 -32.45 9.45
C THR A 25 -28.56 -31.08 9.05
N ILE A 26 -27.81 -30.46 9.97
CA ILE A 26 -27.15 -29.18 9.76
C ILE A 26 -25.64 -29.43 9.69
N LEU A 27 -25.05 -29.06 8.56
CA LEU A 27 -23.61 -29.15 8.32
C LEU A 27 -22.93 -27.85 8.73
N LEU A 28 -21.94 -27.91 9.61
CA LEU A 28 -21.14 -26.75 9.98
C LEU A 28 -19.82 -26.67 9.19
N LYS A 29 -19.31 -25.46 9.01
CA LYS A 29 -18.03 -25.18 8.33
C LYS A 29 -16.82 -25.82 9.02
N ASN A 30 -16.93 -26.10 10.31
CA ASN A 30 -15.89 -26.77 11.11
C ASN A 30 -15.92 -28.31 10.99
N GLY A 31 -16.75 -28.87 10.11
CA GLY A 31 -16.82 -30.30 9.83
C GLY A 31 -17.77 -31.10 10.73
N LYS A 32 -18.32 -30.50 11.80
CA LYS A 32 -19.31 -31.15 12.67
C LYS A 32 -20.70 -31.12 12.03
N SER A 33 -21.50 -32.15 12.27
CA SER A 33 -22.92 -32.19 11.90
C SER A 33 -23.79 -32.21 13.16
N ILE A 34 -24.89 -31.48 13.13
CA ILE A 34 -25.88 -31.47 14.22
C ILE A 34 -27.19 -32.00 13.64
N LYS A 35 -27.68 -33.11 14.21
CA LYS A 35 -28.98 -33.70 13.89
C LYS A 35 -30.02 -33.20 14.89
N GLY A 36 -31.16 -32.72 14.41
CA GLY A 36 -32.23 -32.20 15.26
C GLY A 36 -33.35 -31.54 14.48
N ILE A 37 -34.42 -31.16 15.18
CA ILE A 37 -35.58 -30.49 14.59
C ILE A 37 -35.30 -28.98 14.61
N VAL A 38 -35.43 -28.34 13.45
CA VAL A 38 -35.28 -26.88 13.37
C VAL A 38 -36.58 -26.26 13.86
N SER A 39 -36.49 -25.51 14.94
CA SER A 39 -37.67 -25.00 15.67
C SER A 39 -38.02 -23.58 15.25
N SER A 40 -36.99 -22.76 15.01
CA SER A 40 -37.12 -21.40 14.51
C SER A 40 -35.88 -21.03 13.72
N GLN A 41 -36.04 -20.18 12.71
CA GLN A 41 -34.94 -19.63 11.93
C GLN A 41 -35.03 -18.11 11.92
N ASN A 42 -33.96 -17.44 12.35
CA ASN A 42 -33.84 -16.01 12.27
C ASN A 42 -32.87 -15.59 11.14
N LEU A 43 -32.57 -14.29 11.00
CA LEU A 43 -31.55 -13.77 10.07
C LEU A 43 -30.15 -14.30 10.40
N ASP A 44 -29.77 -14.30 11.68
CA ASP A 44 -28.40 -14.60 12.11
C ASP A 44 -28.19 -16.00 12.70
N SER A 45 -29.28 -16.65 13.13
CA SER A 45 -29.23 -17.91 13.88
C SER A 45 -30.31 -18.91 13.46
N VAL A 46 -30.02 -20.18 13.72
CA VAL A 46 -30.93 -21.32 13.59
C VAL A 46 -31.05 -21.97 14.96
N GLU A 47 -32.28 -22.12 15.43
CA GLU A 47 -32.61 -22.76 16.70
C GLU A 47 -32.95 -24.23 16.47
N ILE A 48 -32.22 -25.11 17.13
CA ILE A 48 -32.27 -26.55 16.91
C ILE A 48 -32.62 -27.24 18.23
N ASN A 49 -33.65 -28.07 18.20
CA ASN A 49 -33.93 -29.03 19.25
C ASN A 49 -33.24 -30.36 18.92
N ARG A 50 -32.19 -30.71 19.68
CA ARG A 50 -31.50 -31.99 19.53
C ARG A 50 -32.36 -33.14 20.07
N ALA A 51 -32.09 -34.36 19.59
CA ALA A 51 -32.72 -35.59 20.09
C ALA A 51 -32.54 -35.78 21.61
N ASP A 52 -31.46 -35.23 22.19
CA ASP A 52 -31.16 -35.26 23.63
C ASP A 52 -31.99 -34.28 24.48
N GLY A 53 -32.96 -33.56 23.89
CA GLY A 53 -33.77 -32.56 24.57
C GLY A 53 -33.08 -31.22 24.83
N LYS A 54 -31.85 -31.03 24.33
CA LYS A 54 -31.11 -29.75 24.44
C LYS A 54 -31.42 -28.81 23.28
N HIS A 55 -31.78 -27.58 23.62
CA HIS A 55 -31.95 -26.47 22.67
C HIS A 55 -30.59 -25.83 22.35
N VAL A 56 -30.21 -25.78 21.07
CA VAL A 56 -28.93 -25.23 20.61
C VAL A 56 -29.17 -24.16 19.55
N ILE A 57 -28.58 -22.99 19.76
CA ILE A 57 -28.63 -21.86 18.83
C ILE A 57 -27.32 -21.86 18.03
N VAL A 58 -27.41 -21.98 16.71
CA VAL A 58 -26.25 -22.04 15.81
C VAL A 58 -26.29 -20.85 14.86
N SER A 59 -25.20 -20.09 14.76
CA SER A 59 -25.11 -18.96 13.83
C SER A 59 -25.04 -19.43 12.39
N LYS A 60 -25.82 -18.82 11.48
CA LYS A 60 -25.82 -19.13 10.05
C LYS A 60 -24.45 -18.92 9.39
N LYS A 61 -23.62 -18.02 9.92
CA LYS A 61 -22.22 -17.82 9.47
C LYS A 61 -21.37 -19.09 9.59
N SER A 62 -21.69 -19.95 10.55
CA SER A 62 -21.01 -21.21 10.83
C SER A 62 -21.63 -22.41 10.11
N VAL A 63 -22.77 -22.24 9.46
CA VAL A 63 -23.51 -23.29 8.74
C VAL A 63 -23.04 -23.31 7.29
N LEU A 64 -22.72 -24.49 6.80
CA LEU A 64 -22.39 -24.74 5.39
C LEU A 64 -23.68 -25.04 4.59
N LYS A 65 -24.55 -25.91 5.11
CA LYS A 65 -25.83 -26.27 4.46
C LYS A 65 -26.80 -26.89 5.46
N ILE A 66 -28.10 -26.61 5.30
CA ILE A 66 -29.20 -27.23 6.05
C ILE A 66 -29.89 -28.21 5.12
N ILE A 67 -29.99 -29.48 5.53
CA ILE A 67 -30.57 -30.54 4.70
C ILE A 67 -31.74 -31.15 5.47
N TYR A 68 -32.94 -30.98 4.90
CA TYR A 68 -34.21 -31.45 5.45
C TYR A 68 -34.46 -32.93 5.12
N LYS A 69 -33.43 -33.75 5.31
CA LYS A 69 -33.44 -35.21 5.11
C LYS A 69 -32.28 -35.81 5.91
N ASP A 70 -32.52 -36.94 6.57
CA ASP A 70 -31.45 -37.74 7.15
C ASP A 70 -30.55 -38.26 6.01
N LEU A 71 -29.33 -37.70 5.92
CA LEU A 71 -28.32 -38.14 4.96
C LEU A 71 -27.39 -39.17 5.59
N ALA A 72 -26.93 -40.10 4.75
CA ALA A 72 -25.80 -40.96 5.05
C ALA A 72 -24.49 -40.16 4.89
N GLU A 73 -23.50 -40.45 5.74
CA GLU A 73 -22.24 -39.70 5.89
C GLU A 73 -21.44 -39.57 4.58
N GLU A 74 -21.59 -40.51 3.64
CA GLU A 74 -20.93 -40.49 2.33
C GLU A 74 -21.52 -39.46 1.34
N GLU A 75 -22.84 -39.25 1.36
CA GLU A 75 -23.49 -38.26 0.48
C GLU A 75 -23.21 -36.83 0.97
N GLU A 76 -23.10 -36.63 2.28
CA GLU A 76 -22.69 -35.37 2.88
C GLU A 76 -21.27 -34.98 2.47
N ALA A 77 -20.33 -35.93 2.47
CA ALA A 77 -18.94 -35.68 2.11
C ALA A 77 -18.80 -35.30 0.63
N LYS A 78 -19.60 -35.89 -0.26
CA LYS A 78 -19.58 -35.60 -1.70
C LYS A 78 -20.09 -34.19 -2.01
N ILE A 79 -21.15 -33.76 -1.33
CA ILE A 79 -21.71 -32.42 -1.48
C ILE A 79 -20.73 -31.36 -0.93
N ARG A 80 -20.05 -31.62 0.20
CA ARG A 80 -19.03 -30.71 0.74
C ARG A 80 -17.89 -30.48 -0.24
N LYS A 81 -17.39 -31.54 -0.89
CA LYS A 81 -16.30 -31.45 -1.86
C LYS A 81 -16.70 -30.67 -3.11
N GLU A 82 -17.91 -30.89 -3.64
CA GLU A 82 -18.36 -30.19 -4.85
C GLU A 82 -18.61 -28.69 -4.61
N GLU A 83 -19.12 -28.34 -3.43
CA GLU A 83 -19.43 -26.94 -3.11
C GLU A 83 -18.18 -26.14 -2.73
N GLN A 84 -17.19 -26.78 -2.09
CA GLN A 84 -15.88 -26.19 -1.84
C GLN A 84 -15.10 -25.94 -3.13
N THR A 85 -15.05 -26.92 -4.05
CA THR A 85 -14.30 -26.76 -5.30
C THR A 85 -14.86 -25.65 -6.20
N LYS A 86 -16.19 -25.46 -6.24
CA LYS A 86 -16.80 -24.34 -6.98
C LYS A 86 -16.39 -22.99 -6.40
N ARG A 87 -16.39 -22.84 -5.08
CA ARG A 87 -15.97 -21.60 -4.40
C ARG A 87 -14.49 -21.30 -4.59
N ASP A 88 -13.64 -22.31 -4.47
CA ASP A 88 -12.19 -22.14 -4.64
C ASP A 88 -11.81 -21.75 -6.07
N LEU A 89 -12.51 -22.31 -7.06
CA LEU A 89 -12.28 -22.02 -8.47
C LEU A 89 -12.73 -20.60 -8.86
N GLU A 90 -13.82 -20.11 -8.28
CA GLU A 90 -14.26 -18.71 -8.45
C GLU A 90 -13.31 -17.72 -7.77
N LYS A 91 -12.88 -18.02 -6.54
CA LYS A 91 -11.86 -17.24 -5.81
C LYS A 91 -10.56 -17.12 -6.61
N THR A 92 -10.07 -18.24 -7.17
CA THR A 92 -8.83 -18.27 -7.96
C THR A 92 -8.93 -17.39 -9.21
N ARG A 93 -10.05 -17.46 -9.94
CA ARG A 93 -10.26 -16.64 -11.15
C ARG A 93 -10.29 -15.15 -10.86
N LEU A 94 -10.94 -14.73 -9.77
CA LEU A 94 -10.99 -13.32 -9.38
C LEU A 94 -9.62 -12.77 -8.97
N LEU A 95 -8.82 -13.58 -8.27
CA LEU A 95 -7.44 -13.22 -7.91
C LEU A 95 -6.56 -13.04 -9.15
N GLU A 96 -6.67 -13.92 -10.15
CA GLU A 96 -5.91 -13.81 -11.40
C GLU A 96 -6.25 -12.52 -12.17
N ILE A 97 -7.53 -12.17 -12.29
CA ILE A 97 -7.98 -10.95 -12.98
C ILE A 97 -7.40 -9.71 -12.29
N ARG A 98 -7.52 -9.63 -10.95
CA ARG A 98 -7.04 -8.47 -10.19
C ARG A 98 -5.51 -8.35 -10.20
N ASN A 99 -4.81 -9.48 -10.18
CA ASN A 99 -3.36 -9.49 -10.33
C ASN A 99 -2.93 -8.97 -11.71
N GLN A 100 -3.63 -9.36 -12.78
CA GLN A 100 -3.37 -8.81 -14.11
C GLN A 100 -3.62 -7.29 -14.15
N GLU A 101 -4.74 -6.80 -13.60
CA GLU A 101 -5.02 -5.36 -13.53
C GLU A 101 -3.92 -4.60 -12.79
N ASN A 102 -3.51 -5.07 -11.61
CA ASN A 102 -2.44 -4.44 -10.84
C ASN A 102 -1.10 -4.41 -11.58
N LEU A 103 -0.74 -5.50 -12.27
CA LEU A 103 0.46 -5.56 -13.11
C LEU A 103 0.40 -4.54 -14.25
N THR A 104 -0.77 -4.39 -14.90
CA THR A 104 -0.94 -3.38 -15.97
C THR A 104 -0.81 -1.96 -15.44
N LEU A 105 -1.35 -1.67 -14.26
CA LEU A 105 -1.24 -0.36 -13.61
C LEU A 105 0.22 -0.05 -13.27
N GLN A 106 0.95 -0.98 -12.64
CA GLN A 106 2.37 -0.81 -12.33
C GLN A 106 3.24 -0.61 -13.58
N ASN A 107 2.96 -1.35 -14.66
CA ASN A 107 3.69 -1.19 -15.93
C ASN A 107 3.40 0.19 -16.55
N SER A 108 2.17 0.70 -16.44
CA SER A 108 1.82 2.03 -16.94
C SER A 108 2.49 3.16 -16.14
N GLU A 109 2.60 3.02 -14.82
CA GLU A 109 3.24 4.00 -13.95
C GLU A 109 4.76 4.03 -14.12
N THR A 110 5.38 2.86 -14.26
CA THR A 110 6.82 2.76 -14.51
C THR A 110 7.17 3.34 -15.88
N ALA A 111 6.34 3.14 -16.90
CA ALA A 111 6.50 3.77 -18.22
C ALA A 111 6.38 5.30 -18.14
N LYS A 112 5.38 5.85 -17.43
CA LYS A 112 5.23 7.29 -17.22
C LYS A 112 6.43 7.91 -16.51
N LYS A 113 6.92 7.26 -15.44
CA LYS A 113 8.11 7.71 -14.69
C LYS A 113 9.38 7.67 -15.56
N ALA A 114 9.53 6.66 -16.43
CA ALA A 114 10.66 6.56 -17.35
C ALA A 114 10.61 7.66 -18.42
N GLU A 115 9.43 7.99 -18.95
CA GLU A 115 9.25 9.08 -19.90
C GLU A 115 9.54 10.45 -19.26
N GLU A 116 9.05 10.67 -18.04
CA GLU A 116 9.34 11.89 -17.29
C GLU A 116 10.84 12.07 -17.01
N ARG A 117 11.53 10.99 -16.62
CA ARG A 117 13.01 11.01 -16.48
C ARG A 117 13.72 11.37 -17.77
N LYS A 118 13.24 10.87 -18.93
CA LYS A 118 13.81 11.24 -20.24
C LYS A 118 13.63 12.72 -20.54
N ARG A 119 12.45 13.29 -20.27
CA ARG A 119 12.18 14.74 -20.44
C ARG A 119 13.06 15.60 -19.55
N VAL A 120 13.28 15.18 -18.30
CA VAL A 120 14.19 15.88 -17.37
C VAL A 120 15.64 15.81 -17.86
N LEU A 121 16.10 14.65 -18.33
CA LEU A 121 17.44 14.49 -18.88
C LEU A 121 17.66 15.34 -20.15
N GLU A 122 16.63 15.45 -20.99
CA GLU A 122 16.65 16.28 -22.18
C GLU A 122 16.68 17.78 -21.83
N SER A 123 15.95 18.20 -20.80
CA SER A 123 16.01 19.57 -20.25
C SER A 123 17.34 19.90 -19.56
N ALA A 124 18.09 18.90 -19.09
CA ALA A 124 19.42 19.07 -18.50
C ALA A 124 20.53 19.27 -19.55
N ASN A 125 20.30 18.88 -20.81
CA ASN A 125 21.26 19.03 -21.91
C ASN A 125 21.13 20.38 -22.64
N THR A 126 20.08 21.15 -22.38
CA THR A 126 20.04 22.57 -22.75
C THR A 126 20.95 23.36 -21.82
N PRO A 127 21.95 24.12 -22.33
CA PRO A 127 22.77 24.97 -21.49
C PRO A 127 21.87 26.02 -20.84
N LEU A 128 21.65 25.87 -19.52
CA LEU A 128 20.98 26.84 -18.68
C LEU A 128 21.76 28.15 -18.73
N LYS A 129 21.30 29.09 -19.55
CA LYS A 129 21.64 30.50 -19.41
C LYS A 129 20.98 30.99 -18.12
N SER A 130 21.76 31.10 -17.05
CA SER A 130 21.37 31.72 -15.78
C SER A 130 21.23 33.24 -15.94
N ASP A 131 20.33 33.69 -16.81
CA ASP A 131 19.97 35.12 -16.90
C ASP A 131 18.94 35.44 -15.80
N SER A 132 19.33 35.25 -14.54
CA SER A 132 18.48 35.57 -13.39
C SER A 132 19.18 36.55 -12.47
N LEU A 133 18.90 37.83 -12.73
CA LEU A 133 19.19 38.97 -11.84
C LEU A 133 18.53 38.85 -10.45
N ARG A 134 17.81 37.77 -10.14
CA ARG A 134 17.04 37.57 -8.90
C ARG A 134 17.45 36.35 -8.07
N THR A 135 18.26 35.44 -8.59
CA THR A 135 18.75 34.29 -7.82
C THR A 135 20.12 34.63 -7.23
N SER A 136 20.15 35.08 -5.97
CA SER A 136 21.37 35.48 -5.29
C SER A 136 22.35 34.31 -5.05
N PHE A 137 21.84 33.08 -4.99
CA PHE A 137 22.65 31.87 -4.86
C PHE A 137 21.91 30.64 -5.38
N LEU A 138 22.27 30.15 -6.55
CA LEU A 138 21.77 28.90 -7.13
C LEU A 138 22.91 27.89 -7.13
N LEU A 139 22.84 26.87 -6.28
CA LEU A 139 23.74 25.72 -6.37
C LEU A 139 23.09 24.66 -7.24
N HIS A 140 23.78 24.28 -8.30
CA HIS A 140 23.46 23.13 -9.11
C HIS A 140 24.72 22.31 -9.31
N SER A 141 24.59 21.00 -9.52
CA SER A 141 25.74 20.23 -9.97
C SER A 141 26.15 20.71 -11.37
N PRO A 142 27.43 21.04 -11.61
CA PRO A 142 27.91 21.35 -12.95
C PRO A 142 27.96 20.10 -13.85
N ASN A 143 27.86 18.90 -13.27
CA ASN A 143 27.93 17.64 -14.00
C ASN A 143 26.68 16.78 -13.72
N PRO A 144 25.95 16.33 -14.75
CA PRO A 144 24.80 15.44 -14.57
C PRO A 144 25.15 14.07 -13.97
N THR A 145 26.41 13.61 -14.06
CA THR A 145 26.81 12.28 -13.56
C THR A 145 27.26 12.26 -12.11
N HIS A 146 27.70 13.39 -11.56
CA HIS A 146 28.25 13.49 -10.21
C HIS A 146 27.43 14.49 -9.38
N PRO A 147 26.66 14.05 -8.36
CA PRO A 147 25.92 14.96 -7.50
C PRO A 147 26.85 15.67 -6.52
N ILE A 148 26.59 16.95 -6.26
CA ILE A 148 27.29 17.68 -5.20
C ILE A 148 26.80 17.17 -3.83
N LEU A 149 27.73 16.67 -3.00
CA LEU A 149 27.47 16.29 -1.63
C LEU A 149 27.86 17.44 -0.69
N LEU A 150 26.97 17.87 0.19
CA LEU A 150 27.27 18.93 1.16
C LEU A 150 27.82 18.33 2.46
N ALA A 151 28.88 18.94 2.99
CA ALA A 151 29.48 18.53 4.25
C ALA A 151 28.61 18.91 5.47
N SER A 152 28.72 18.11 6.53
CA SER A 152 28.12 18.42 7.84
C SER A 152 28.93 19.52 8.54
N PRO A 153 28.32 20.44 9.31
CA PRO A 153 29.00 21.60 9.90
C PRO A 153 30.20 21.27 10.82
N GLY A 154 30.32 20.03 11.32
CA GLY A 154 31.42 19.59 12.20
C GLY A 154 32.57 18.84 11.54
N GLN A 155 32.57 18.67 10.21
CA GLN A 155 33.63 17.90 9.52
C GLN A 155 34.91 18.71 9.33
N LYS A 156 36.06 18.01 9.34
CA LYS A 156 37.36 18.60 9.00
C LYS A 156 37.42 18.81 7.48
N CYS A 157 37.70 20.03 7.06
CA CYS A 157 37.73 20.43 5.66
C CYS A 157 39.06 21.07 5.30
N GLN A 158 39.50 20.85 4.07
CA GLN A 158 40.71 21.42 3.48
C GLN A 158 40.32 22.39 2.34
N PRO A 159 40.96 23.57 2.24
CA PRO A 159 40.67 24.52 1.17
C PRO A 159 41.05 23.92 -0.20
N TYR A 160 40.13 24.00 -1.16
CA TYR A 160 40.35 23.49 -2.52
C TYR A 160 40.48 24.64 -3.52
N SER A 161 39.52 25.57 -3.53
CA SER A 161 39.53 26.70 -4.47
C SER A 161 38.94 27.95 -3.87
N GLU A 162 39.50 29.10 -4.26
CA GLU A 162 39.02 30.42 -3.87
C GLU A 162 38.70 31.25 -5.11
N TYR A 163 37.55 31.92 -5.11
CA TYR A 163 37.13 32.79 -6.21
C TYR A 163 36.65 34.15 -5.68
N PRO A 164 37.26 35.27 -6.12
CA PRO A 164 36.80 36.61 -5.74
C PRO A 164 35.54 36.99 -6.52
N GLU A 165 34.44 37.16 -5.81
CA GLU A 165 33.16 37.64 -6.34
C GLU A 165 33.00 39.14 -6.07
N TYR A 166 32.74 39.90 -7.13
CA TYR A 166 32.38 41.31 -7.04
C TYR A 166 30.87 41.44 -7.15
N PHE A 167 30.31 42.25 -6.27
CA PHE A 167 28.89 42.55 -6.24
C PHE A 167 28.65 44.06 -6.33
N TRP A 168 27.52 44.40 -6.93
CA TRP A 168 26.99 45.75 -7.06
C TRP A 168 25.79 45.95 -6.12
N MET A 169 25.47 47.20 -5.82
CA MET A 169 24.41 47.63 -4.91
C MET A 169 24.42 46.87 -3.57
N PHE A 170 25.53 47.01 -2.84
CA PHE A 170 25.69 46.42 -1.50
C PHE A 170 25.51 44.89 -1.44
N GLY A 171 25.80 44.19 -2.53
CA GLY A 171 25.68 42.73 -2.59
C GLY A 171 24.43 42.22 -3.30
N ALA A 172 23.57 43.10 -3.82
CA ALA A 172 22.33 42.69 -4.47
C ALA A 172 22.55 42.04 -5.86
N PHE A 173 23.56 42.47 -6.61
CA PHE A 173 23.83 41.99 -7.97
C PHE A 173 25.27 41.49 -8.11
N ARG A 174 25.49 40.36 -8.80
CA ARG A 174 26.83 39.84 -9.07
C ARG A 174 27.32 40.31 -10.44
N PHE A 175 28.55 40.78 -10.56
CA PHE A 175 29.09 41.25 -11.85
C PHE A 175 29.45 40.11 -12.81
N LYS A 176 29.96 39.00 -12.29
CA LYS A 176 30.43 37.86 -13.09
C LYS A 176 30.20 36.56 -12.33
N GLU A 177 29.64 35.58 -13.01
CA GLU A 177 29.46 34.24 -12.46
C GLU A 177 30.78 33.44 -12.54
N PRO A 178 31.12 32.66 -11.51
CA PRO A 178 32.26 31.75 -11.57
C PRO A 178 31.97 30.62 -12.56
N LYS A 179 33.02 30.12 -13.22
CA LYS A 179 32.93 28.87 -13.98
C LYS A 179 32.86 27.70 -13.00
N TYR A 180 31.65 27.20 -12.77
CA TYR A 180 31.40 26.12 -11.81
C TYR A 180 32.18 24.82 -12.11
N THR A 181 32.51 24.56 -13.37
CA THR A 181 33.29 23.38 -13.80
C THR A 181 34.75 23.38 -13.32
N GLU A 182 35.34 24.55 -13.11
CA GLU A 182 36.71 24.72 -12.61
C GLU A 182 36.74 24.85 -11.09
N LEU A 183 35.66 25.37 -10.51
CA LEU A 183 35.53 25.65 -9.08
C LEU A 183 35.19 24.39 -8.25
N PHE A 184 34.36 23.50 -8.78
CA PHE A 184 33.98 22.29 -8.04
C PHE A 184 34.93 21.13 -8.35
N PRO A 185 35.27 20.31 -7.34
CA PRO A 185 36.03 19.09 -7.56
C PRO A 185 35.23 18.13 -8.44
N LYS A 186 35.92 17.36 -9.29
CA LYS A 186 35.31 16.33 -10.14
C LYS A 186 35.01 15.02 -9.41
N GLU A 187 35.44 14.92 -8.15
CA GLU A 187 35.35 13.71 -7.32
C GLU A 187 34.12 13.79 -6.40
N ASP A 188 33.51 12.64 -6.10
CA ASP A 188 32.33 12.50 -5.23
C ASP A 188 32.67 12.65 -3.73
N ARG A 189 33.36 13.73 -3.36
CA ARG A 189 33.65 14.07 -1.96
C ARG A 189 32.70 15.16 -1.45
N PRO A 190 32.34 15.16 -0.16
CA PRO A 190 31.54 16.23 0.40
C PRO A 190 32.31 17.54 0.38
N ILE A 191 31.62 18.62 0.00
CA ILE A 191 32.19 19.95 -0.06
C ILE A 191 31.48 20.91 0.87
N ARG A 192 32.24 21.88 1.38
CA ARG A 192 31.72 23.03 2.12
C ARG A 192 31.95 24.27 1.27
N ILE A 193 30.87 25.00 1.01
CA ILE A 193 30.91 26.23 0.22
C ILE A 193 30.63 27.36 1.19
N SER A 194 31.55 28.30 1.29
CA SER A 194 31.43 29.46 2.17
C SER A 194 31.74 30.74 1.41
N GLN A 195 31.05 31.82 1.77
CA GLN A 195 31.36 33.16 1.29
C GLN A 195 31.91 33.95 2.48
N VAL A 196 33.21 34.20 2.46
CA VAL A 196 33.90 34.94 3.52
C VAL A 196 34.33 36.31 3.00
N SER A 197 34.31 37.31 3.87
CA SER A 197 34.88 38.63 3.59
C SER A 197 36.26 38.69 4.23
N THR A 198 37.30 38.69 3.41
CA THR A 198 38.67 38.84 3.90
C THR A 198 38.88 40.28 4.37
N TYR A 199 39.79 40.52 5.32
CA TYR A 199 40.14 41.89 5.75
C TYR A 199 40.53 42.82 4.59
N LYS A 200 41.16 42.27 3.54
CA LYS A 200 41.47 43.00 2.29
C LYS A 200 40.21 43.43 1.55
N ASP A 201 39.18 42.60 1.55
CA ASP A 201 37.90 42.88 0.91
C ASP A 201 37.11 43.94 1.68
N VAL A 202 37.18 43.88 3.02
CA VAL A 202 36.62 44.90 3.91
C VAL A 202 37.31 46.24 3.70
N ALA A 203 38.65 46.26 3.64
CA ALA A 203 39.40 47.50 3.37
C ALA A 203 39.06 48.10 1.99
N LEU A 204 38.98 47.26 0.95
CA LEU A 204 38.57 47.70 -0.40
C LEU A 204 37.14 48.25 -0.41
N THR A 205 36.23 47.59 0.32
CA THR A 205 34.83 48.01 0.43
C THR A 205 34.68 49.26 1.31
N LEU A 206 35.53 49.51 2.29
CA LEU A 206 35.47 50.76 3.08
C LEU A 206 36.02 51.96 2.29
N LEU A 207 37.09 51.75 1.52
CA LEU A 207 37.70 52.81 0.70
C LEU A 207 36.85 53.16 -0.53
N GLY A 208 36.17 52.20 -1.13
CA GLY A 208 35.27 52.45 -2.27
C GLY A 208 33.78 52.57 -1.89
N GLY A 209 33.32 51.80 -0.91
CA GLY A 209 31.92 51.38 -0.80
C GLY A 209 30.91 52.40 -0.27
N PHE A 210 31.32 53.57 0.21
CA PHE A 210 30.34 54.65 0.41
C PHE A 210 29.97 55.35 -0.89
N LEU A 211 30.89 55.41 -1.88
CA LEU A 211 30.68 56.13 -3.13
C LEU A 211 30.34 55.23 -4.32
N ILE A 212 30.83 53.98 -4.37
CA ILE A 212 30.69 53.11 -5.56
C ILE A 212 29.70 51.95 -5.42
N THR A 213 29.06 51.72 -4.27
CA THR A 213 28.09 50.61 -4.05
C THR A 213 28.63 49.20 -4.37
N VAL A 214 29.94 49.05 -4.63
CA VAL A 214 30.61 47.79 -4.98
C VAL A 214 31.15 47.13 -3.71
N THR A 215 30.86 45.85 -3.53
CA THR A 215 31.36 45.02 -2.42
C THR A 215 32.08 43.79 -2.96
N ARG A 216 33.18 43.39 -2.33
CA ARG A 216 33.91 42.17 -2.69
C ARG A 216 33.71 41.08 -1.62
N LYS A 217 33.46 39.85 -2.04
CA LYS A 217 33.47 38.66 -1.18
C LYS A 217 34.26 37.55 -1.86
N THR A 218 34.87 36.65 -1.09
CA THR A 218 35.58 35.49 -1.62
C THR A 218 34.77 34.24 -1.37
N LEU A 219 34.42 33.54 -2.46
CA LEU A 219 33.80 32.23 -2.43
C LEU A 219 34.90 31.19 -2.22
N VAL A 220 34.84 30.47 -1.11
CA VAL A 220 35.80 29.43 -0.73
C VAL A 220 35.08 28.08 -0.80
N VAL A 221 35.60 27.20 -1.63
CA VAL A 221 35.16 25.81 -1.74
C VAL A 221 36.21 24.95 -1.05
N GLU A 222 35.75 24.16 -0.10
CA GLU A 222 36.58 23.27 0.70
C GLU A 222 36.09 21.83 0.52
N ILE A 223 37.03 20.90 0.54
CA ILE A 223 36.76 19.47 0.49
C ILE A 223 36.81 18.94 1.90
N CYS A 224 35.78 18.22 2.32
CA CYS A 224 35.68 17.67 3.66
C CYS A 224 35.89 16.15 3.66
N GLU A 225 36.38 15.64 4.79
CA GLU A 225 36.51 14.21 5.02
C GLU A 225 35.25 13.72 5.78
N GLY A 226 34.48 12.81 5.18
CA GLY A 226 33.33 12.18 5.83
C GLY A 226 32.18 11.82 4.87
N GLU A 227 31.05 11.40 5.46
CA GLU A 227 29.80 11.19 4.72
C GLU A 227 29.08 12.53 4.55
N GLY A 228 28.78 12.90 3.30
CA GLY A 228 28.02 14.10 2.99
C GLY A 228 26.52 13.93 3.20
N ALA A 229 25.83 15.02 3.52
CA ALA A 229 24.38 15.03 3.57
C ALA A 229 23.82 14.85 2.15
N ARG A 230 23.26 13.68 1.87
CA ARG A 230 22.36 13.49 0.72
C ARG A 230 21.03 14.15 1.08
N SER A 231 20.73 15.29 0.49
CA SER A 231 19.40 15.88 0.57
C SER A 231 18.42 15.06 -0.29
N TYR A 232 18.16 13.82 0.10
CA TYR A 232 17.08 13.02 -0.44
C TYR A 232 15.86 13.20 0.46
N ASN A 233 14.87 13.92 -0.05
CA ASN A 233 13.51 13.71 0.42
C ASN A 233 13.14 12.29 -0.05
N GLN A 234 13.16 11.33 0.87
CA GLN A 234 12.86 9.93 0.61
C GLN A 234 11.44 9.82 0.04
N THR A 235 11.31 9.71 -1.27
CA THR A 235 10.38 8.71 -1.83
C THR A 235 11.19 7.43 -1.92
N GLY A 236 10.90 6.52 -0.99
CA GLY A 236 11.71 5.36 -0.69
C GLY A 236 12.02 4.50 -1.91
N ILE A 237 13.29 4.16 -2.06
CA ILE A 237 13.66 2.89 -2.67
C ILE A 237 13.83 1.93 -1.49
N PRO A 238 12.84 1.08 -1.20
CA PRO A 238 13.02 0.04 -0.18
C PRO A 238 14.11 -0.93 -0.65
N SER A 239 14.85 -1.48 0.31
CA SER A 239 15.76 -2.59 0.05
C SER A 239 14.98 -3.75 -0.59
N SER A 240 15.62 -4.61 -1.39
CA SER A 240 14.94 -5.70 -2.10
C SER A 240 14.16 -6.64 -1.17
N ALA A 241 14.59 -6.78 0.09
CA ALA A 241 13.90 -7.54 1.12
C ALA A 241 12.63 -6.82 1.64
N ASP A 242 12.67 -5.50 1.79
CA ASP A 242 11.52 -4.70 2.23
C ASP A 242 10.46 -4.59 1.13
N SER A 243 10.85 -4.60 -0.15
CA SER A 243 9.90 -4.66 -1.25
C SER A 243 9.15 -5.98 -1.26
N GLU A 244 9.84 -7.11 -1.12
CA GLU A 244 9.19 -8.44 -1.11
C GLU A 244 8.27 -8.63 0.09
N LEU A 245 8.62 -8.07 1.25
CA LEU A 245 7.76 -8.12 2.45
C LEU A 245 6.48 -7.31 2.27
N LYS A 246 6.59 -6.11 1.67
CA LYS A 246 5.43 -5.28 1.30
C LYS A 246 4.56 -5.96 0.28
N THR A 247 5.11 -6.55 -0.79
CA THR A 247 4.30 -7.25 -1.79
C THR A 247 3.53 -8.43 -1.17
N LYS A 248 4.13 -9.14 -0.20
CA LYS A 248 3.44 -10.23 0.50
C LYS A 248 2.31 -9.73 1.41
N GLN A 249 2.52 -8.63 2.12
CA GLN A 249 1.47 -8.00 2.94
C GLN A 249 0.33 -7.46 2.07
N ASP A 250 0.66 -6.78 0.96
CA ASP A 250 -0.33 -6.26 0.02
C ASP A 250 -1.19 -7.38 -0.60
N LEU A 251 -0.58 -8.54 -0.90
CA LEU A 251 -1.29 -9.72 -1.40
C LEU A 251 -2.24 -10.32 -0.34
N GLN A 252 -1.84 -10.37 0.92
CA GLN A 252 -2.69 -10.83 2.03
C GLN A 252 -3.88 -9.89 2.24
N ASP A 253 -3.66 -8.57 2.21
CA ASP A 253 -4.71 -7.57 2.34
C ASP A 253 -5.73 -7.63 1.19
N ILE A 254 -5.27 -7.94 -0.03
CA ILE A 254 -6.14 -8.14 -1.19
C ILE A 254 -6.99 -9.40 -1.02
N GLU A 255 -6.41 -10.48 -0.51
CA GLU A 255 -7.14 -11.72 -0.25
C GLU A 255 -8.24 -11.53 0.81
N GLU A 256 -7.93 -10.85 1.92
CA GLU A 256 -8.92 -10.54 2.95
C GLU A 256 -10.07 -9.67 2.42
N LYS A 257 -9.77 -8.66 1.60
CA LYS A 257 -10.81 -7.82 0.97
C LYS A 257 -11.70 -8.62 0.03
N LEU A 258 -11.14 -9.55 -0.73
CA LEU A 258 -11.90 -10.42 -1.62
C LEU A 258 -12.84 -11.33 -0.84
N ASP A 259 -12.36 -11.91 0.26
CA ASP A 259 -13.17 -12.77 1.13
C ASP A 259 -14.33 -11.98 1.76
N LEU A 260 -14.12 -10.71 2.12
CA LEU A 260 -15.17 -9.82 2.62
C LEU A 260 -16.21 -9.48 1.54
N GLU A 261 -15.78 -9.15 0.32
CA GLU A 261 -16.70 -8.84 -0.80
C GLU A 261 -17.58 -10.04 -1.16
N LEU A 262 -17.01 -11.25 -1.10
CA LEU A 262 -17.74 -12.49 -1.39
C LEU A 262 -18.76 -12.79 -0.28
N LEU A 263 -18.43 -12.50 0.98
CA LEU A 263 -19.37 -12.57 2.10
C LEU A 263 -20.52 -11.56 1.96
N GLU A 264 -20.24 -10.35 1.49
CA GLU A 264 -21.26 -9.31 1.27
C GLU A 264 -22.25 -9.73 0.17
N LYS A 265 -21.76 -10.25 -0.96
CA LYS A 265 -22.62 -10.80 -2.03
C LYS A 265 -23.48 -11.97 -1.55
N ASP A 266 -22.91 -12.87 -0.74
CA ASP A 266 -23.65 -13.97 -0.13
C ASP A 266 -24.78 -13.45 0.78
N LEU A 267 -24.52 -12.40 1.57
CA LEU A 267 -25.54 -11.76 2.41
C LEU A 267 -26.65 -11.10 1.58
N GLU A 268 -26.30 -10.33 0.55
CA GLU A 268 -27.29 -9.70 -0.33
C GLU A 268 -28.19 -10.74 -1.03
N HIS A 269 -27.63 -11.86 -1.48
CA HIS A 269 -28.40 -12.92 -2.13
C HIS A 269 -29.39 -13.55 -1.14
N LEU A 270 -28.98 -13.75 0.12
CA LEU A 270 -29.86 -14.26 1.18
C LEU A 270 -30.96 -13.26 1.55
N GLU A 271 -30.67 -11.96 1.56
CA GLU A 271 -31.67 -10.92 1.79
C GLU A 271 -32.69 -10.84 0.65
N LYS A 272 -32.24 -10.91 -0.60
CA LYS A 272 -33.12 -10.98 -1.78
C LYS A 272 -34.03 -12.21 -1.77
N GLN A 273 -33.51 -13.36 -1.35
CA GLN A 273 -34.33 -14.57 -1.16
C GLN A 273 -35.37 -14.43 -0.05
N LYS A 274 -35.09 -13.62 0.98
CA LYS A 274 -36.06 -13.33 2.06
C LYS A 274 -37.13 -12.32 1.68
N GLN A 275 -36.84 -11.38 0.78
CA GLN A 275 -37.82 -10.38 0.33
C GLN A 275 -38.73 -10.91 -0.80
N GLY A 276 -38.35 -12.02 -1.45
CA GLY A 276 -39.15 -12.69 -2.49
C GLY A 276 -40.09 -13.79 -2.00
N GLN A 277 -40.24 -13.97 -0.69
CA GLN A 277 -41.22 -14.86 -0.03
C GLN A 277 -42.15 -14.04 0.87
#